data_AF-A0A3A4PW80-F1
#
_entry.id   AF-A0A3A4PW80-F1
#
_cell.length_a   1.000
_cell.length_b   1.000
_cell.length_c   1.000
_cell.angle_alpha   90.00
_cell.angle_beta   90.00
_cell.angle_gamma   90.00
#
_symmetry.space_group_name_H-M   'P 1'
#
loop_
_entity.id
_entity.type
_entity.pdbx_description
1 polymer ?
#
loop_
_entity_poly.entity_id
_entity_poly.type
_entity_poly.pdbx_seq_one_letter_code
_entity_poly.pdbx_strand_id
1 'polypeptide(L)'
;MAERRRHPLGPLVWRESARSSRARIWATVAFAACGAVLATAAWLSPSPAGLGTHRQLGFPPCTLVAMTGYPCPTCGMTTAFAYTVRGRCLSAIAAQPAGFALALTTMAAAGLSLSVVVTGRSLRLNWYRIRPVWITAALLGFILLGWAAKVSVGMIRGTLPVPAERRFAGSRPSRPGPPAAGRLPLGIGGTDERHGSA
;
A
#
# COMPACT_ATOMS: atom_id res chain seq x y z
N MET A 1 -45.49 8.67 -17.83
CA MET A 1 -44.74 8.64 -16.56
C MET A 1 -44.52 7.19 -16.18
N ALA A 2 -43.29 6.67 -16.26
CA ALA A 2 -43.01 5.27 -15.98
C ALA A 2 -43.03 5.04 -14.46
N GLU A 3 -44.04 4.31 -13.98
CA GLU A 3 -44.14 3.87 -12.61
C GLU A 3 -42.90 3.06 -12.26
N ARG A 4 -42.07 3.62 -11.37
CA ARG A 4 -40.81 3.04 -10.93
C ARG A 4 -41.16 1.77 -10.16
N ARG A 5 -41.27 0.62 -10.86
CA ARG A 5 -41.55 -0.69 -10.25
C ARG A 5 -40.65 -0.86 -9.03
N ARG A 6 -41.24 -0.78 -7.84
CA ARG A 6 -40.51 -0.98 -6.60
C ARG A 6 -40.13 -2.45 -6.58
N HIS A 7 -38.83 -2.72 -6.48
CA HIS A 7 -38.34 -4.10 -6.36
C HIS A 7 -39.03 -4.76 -5.15
N PRO A 8 -39.41 -6.05 -5.20
CA PRO A 8 -40.16 -6.71 -4.13
C PRO A 8 -39.46 -6.67 -2.76
N LEU A 9 -38.14 -6.50 -2.76
CA LEU A 9 -37.30 -6.38 -1.56
C LEU A 9 -37.10 -4.93 -1.05
N GLY A 10 -37.79 -3.93 -1.61
CA GLY A 10 -37.65 -2.52 -1.23
C GLY A 10 -36.47 -1.79 -1.90
N PRO A 11 -36.15 -0.56 -1.45
CA PRO A 11 -35.07 0.26 -2.01
C PRO A 11 -33.69 -0.35 -1.73
N LEU A 12 -32.72 -0.12 -2.64
CA LEU A 12 -31.32 -0.55 -2.46
C LEU A 12 -30.63 0.23 -1.34
N VAL A 13 -30.87 1.54 -1.29
CA VAL A 13 -30.30 2.45 -0.30
C VAL A 13 -31.45 3.27 0.28
N TRP A 14 -31.49 3.41 1.60
CA TRP A 14 -32.40 4.35 2.26
C TRP A 14 -31.64 5.17 3.31
N ARG A 15 -32.16 6.35 3.61
CA ARG A 15 -31.66 7.21 4.68
C ARG A 15 -32.41 6.86 5.96
N GLU A 16 -31.66 6.65 7.03
CA GLU A 16 -32.21 6.43 8.36
C GLU A 16 -31.64 7.47 9.32
N SER A 17 -32.45 7.88 10.28
CA SER A 17 -32.00 8.77 11.34
C SER A 17 -31.03 7.99 12.25
N ALA A 18 -29.73 8.26 12.15
CA ALA A 18 -28.70 7.78 13.08
C ALA A 18 -28.72 8.61 14.39
N ARG A 19 -29.90 8.73 15.00
CA ARG A 19 -30.09 9.37 16.31
C ARG A 19 -29.55 8.51 17.46
N SER A 20 -29.33 7.21 17.23
CA SER A 20 -28.77 6.32 18.24
C SER A 20 -27.28 6.61 18.48
N SER A 21 -26.87 6.70 19.75
CA SER A 21 -25.47 6.93 20.14
C SER A 21 -24.54 5.87 19.57
N ARG A 22 -25.01 4.62 19.46
CA ARG A 22 -24.26 3.50 18.86
C ARG A 22 -23.91 3.77 17.40
N ALA A 23 -24.86 4.27 16.61
CA ALA A 23 -24.62 4.55 15.19
C ALA A 23 -23.57 5.66 15.00
N ARG A 24 -23.56 6.65 15.89
CA ARG A 24 -22.54 7.72 15.88
C ARG A 24 -21.17 7.20 16.31
N ILE A 25 -21.09 6.37 17.35
CA ILE A 25 -19.84 5.75 17.78
C ILE A 25 -19.22 4.94 16.64
N TRP A 26 -20.00 4.08 15.97
CA TRP A 26 -19.51 3.29 14.84
C TRP A 26 -19.05 4.16 13.67
N ALA A 27 -19.77 5.24 13.36
CA ALA A 27 -19.37 6.20 12.33
C ALA A 27 -18.06 6.91 12.69
N THR A 28 -17.87 7.31 13.95
CA THR A 28 -16.62 7.92 14.41
C THR A 28 -15.45 6.94 14.29
N VAL A 29 -15.63 5.69 14.72
CA VAL A 29 -14.60 4.65 14.58
C VAL A 29 -14.25 4.39 13.11
N ALA A 30 -15.25 4.29 12.24
CA ALA A 30 -15.04 4.08 10.81
C ALA A 30 -14.32 5.27 10.15
N PHE A 31 -14.69 6.50 10.52
CA PHE A 31 -14.00 7.71 10.05
C PHE A 31 -12.55 7.74 10.51
N ALA A 32 -12.28 7.48 11.79
CA ALA A 32 -10.93 7.46 12.34
C ALA A 32 -10.06 6.38 11.67
N ALA A 33 -10.59 5.16 11.47
CA ALA A 33 -9.87 4.08 10.82
C ALA A 33 -9.55 4.40 9.35
N CYS A 34 -10.53 4.84 8.57
CA CYS A 34 -10.29 5.22 7.17
C CYS A 34 -9.35 6.42 7.07
N GLY A 35 -9.53 7.41 7.94
CA GLY A 35 -8.68 8.58 8.04
C GLY A 35 -7.23 8.22 8.33
N ALA A 36 -6.97 7.30 9.27
CA ALA A 36 -5.62 6.83 9.59
C ALA A 36 -4.95 6.14 8.40
N VAL A 37 -5.69 5.32 7.65
CA VAL A 37 -5.18 4.67 6.42
C VAL A 37 -4.83 5.71 5.35
N LEU A 38 -5.70 6.69 5.12
CA LEU A 38 -5.48 7.74 4.12
C LEU A 38 -4.35 8.70 4.53
N ALA A 39 -4.24 9.02 5.82
CA ALA A 39 -3.14 9.81 6.38
C ALA A 39 -1.80 9.09 6.22
N THR A 40 -1.76 7.79 6.52
CA THR A 40 -0.58 6.94 6.28
C THR A 40 -0.22 6.95 4.79
N ALA A 41 -1.20 6.79 3.90
CA ALA A 41 -0.97 6.85 2.46
C ALA A 41 -0.44 8.22 1.99
N ALA A 42 -0.88 9.31 2.61
CA ALA A 42 -0.40 10.66 2.31
C ALA A 42 1.06 10.87 2.76
N TRP A 43 1.41 10.32 3.93
CA TRP A 43 2.76 10.35 4.49
C TRP A 43 3.76 9.52 3.66
N LEU A 44 3.32 8.39 3.11
CA LEU A 44 4.14 7.52 2.28
C LEU A 44 4.52 8.17 0.95
N SER A 45 5.77 7.99 0.53
CA SER A 45 6.25 8.41 -0.79
C SER A 45 6.03 7.31 -1.83
N PRO A 46 5.18 7.52 -2.86
CA PRO A 46 4.86 6.49 -3.83
C PRO A 46 6.08 6.14 -4.68
N SER A 47 6.40 4.85 -4.76
CA SER A 47 7.45 4.32 -5.61
C SER A 47 7.11 4.44 -7.11
N PRO A 48 7.98 5.04 -7.95
CA PRO A 48 7.77 5.11 -9.39
C PRO A 48 7.77 3.74 -10.08
N ALA A 49 8.32 2.72 -9.42
CA ALA A 49 8.27 1.34 -9.90
C ALA A 49 6.90 0.66 -9.73
N GLY A 50 5.91 1.35 -9.13
CA GLY A 50 4.56 0.80 -8.95
C GLY A 50 4.46 -0.31 -7.88
N LEU A 51 5.50 -0.49 -7.06
CA LEU A 51 5.58 -1.48 -5.99
C LEU A 51 6.61 -1.09 -4.92
N GLY A 52 6.51 -1.68 -3.72
CA GLY A 52 7.53 -1.55 -2.66
C GLY A 52 7.31 -0.41 -1.68
N THR A 53 6.29 0.45 -1.86
CA THR A 53 5.98 1.56 -0.93
C THR A 53 5.69 1.07 0.49
N HIS A 54 5.23 -0.18 0.67
CA HIS A 54 4.99 -0.78 1.99
C HIS A 54 6.28 -0.95 2.82
N ARG A 55 7.46 -0.95 2.20
CA ARG A 55 8.75 -1.08 2.91
C ARG A 55 9.05 0.14 3.78
N GLN A 56 8.50 1.31 3.45
CA GLN A 56 8.62 2.51 4.30
C GLN A 56 7.91 2.35 5.65
N LEU A 57 6.98 1.39 5.75
CA LEU A 57 6.32 1.02 7.00
C LEU A 57 7.13 -0.01 7.81
N GLY A 58 8.36 -0.34 7.39
CA GLY A 58 9.20 -1.36 8.03
C GLY A 58 8.90 -2.79 7.62
N PHE A 59 7.98 -3.01 6.66
CA PHE A 59 7.65 -4.35 6.19
C PHE A 59 8.72 -4.93 5.25
N PRO A 60 8.95 -6.26 5.29
CA PRO A 60 9.90 -6.92 4.41
C PRO A 60 9.50 -6.86 2.92
N PRO A 61 10.44 -7.13 1.99
CA PRO A 61 10.09 -7.31 0.58
C PRO A 61 9.07 -8.43 0.40
N CYS A 62 8.18 -8.29 -0.59
CA CYS A 62 7.24 -9.37 -0.93
C CYS A 62 8.02 -10.62 -1.34
N THR A 63 7.79 -11.73 -0.63
CA THR A 63 8.48 -13.01 -0.85
C THR A 63 8.36 -13.50 -2.29
N LEU A 64 7.20 -13.34 -2.93
CA LEU A 64 7.01 -13.72 -4.33
C LEU A 64 7.93 -12.91 -5.25
N VAL A 65 7.97 -11.58 -5.11
CA VAL A 65 8.86 -10.72 -5.88
C VAL A 65 10.33 -11.03 -5.59
N ALA A 66 10.67 -11.31 -4.32
CA ALA A 66 12.03 -11.63 -3.92
C ALA A 66 12.54 -12.92 -4.58
N MET A 67 11.69 -13.97 -4.62
CA MET A 67 12.05 -15.28 -5.18
C MET A 67 11.94 -15.31 -6.71
N THR A 68 10.82 -14.86 -7.27
CA THR A 68 10.51 -15.05 -8.71
C THR A 68 10.74 -13.80 -9.55
N GLY A 69 10.84 -12.62 -8.94
CA GLY A 69 10.87 -11.34 -9.65
C GLY A 69 9.49 -10.88 -10.15
N TYR A 70 8.42 -11.64 -9.91
CA TYR A 70 7.07 -11.29 -10.33
C TYR A 70 6.20 -10.75 -9.19
N PRO A 71 5.42 -9.68 -9.42
CA PRO A 71 4.49 -9.14 -8.43
C PRO A 71 3.35 -10.12 -8.16
N CYS A 72 2.92 -10.24 -6.91
CA CYS A 72 1.68 -10.93 -6.55
C CYS A 72 0.45 -10.01 -6.78
N PRO A 73 -0.81 -10.52 -6.74
CA PRO A 73 -2.00 -9.69 -6.96
C PRO A 73 -2.12 -8.49 -6.00
N THR A 74 -1.54 -8.58 -4.81
CA THR A 74 -1.54 -7.50 -3.81
C THR A 74 -0.35 -6.56 -3.92
N CYS A 75 0.67 -6.86 -4.74
CA CYS A 75 1.84 -6.02 -4.92
C CYS A 75 1.46 -4.69 -5.58
N GLY A 76 1.75 -3.58 -4.90
CA GLY A 76 1.51 -2.22 -5.41
C GLY A 76 0.28 -1.53 -4.85
N MET A 77 -0.54 -2.19 -4.02
CA MET A 77 -1.73 -1.55 -3.44
C MET A 77 -1.39 -0.31 -2.59
N THR A 78 -0.39 -0.38 -1.71
CA THR A 78 0.05 0.80 -0.93
C THR A 78 0.59 1.93 -1.80
N THR A 79 1.18 1.59 -2.95
CA THR A 79 1.65 2.58 -3.93
C THR A 79 0.47 3.24 -4.63
N ALA A 80 -0.54 2.45 -5.02
CA ALA A 80 -1.77 2.96 -5.59
C ALA A 80 -2.49 3.89 -4.60
N PHE A 81 -2.57 3.53 -3.31
CA PHE A 81 -3.09 4.40 -2.25
C PHE A 81 -2.36 5.74 -2.18
N ALA A 82 -1.02 5.72 -2.10
CA ALA A 82 -0.20 6.93 -2.04
C ALA A 82 -0.35 7.82 -3.30
N TYR A 83 -0.53 7.22 -4.49
CA TYR A 83 -0.86 8.00 -5.69
C TYR A 83 -2.28 8.55 -5.68
N THR A 84 -3.26 7.78 -5.18
CA THR A 84 -4.68 8.16 -5.17
C THR A 84 -4.92 9.38 -4.29
N VAL A 85 -4.38 9.39 -3.08
CA VAL A 85 -4.52 10.53 -2.16
C VAL A 85 -3.85 11.82 -2.68
N ARG A 86 -2.91 11.68 -3.63
CA ARG A 86 -2.24 12.80 -4.33
C ARG A 86 -2.93 13.18 -5.65
N GLY A 87 -4.09 12.60 -5.96
CA GLY A 87 -4.83 12.87 -7.21
C GLY A 87 -4.20 12.29 -8.48
N ARG A 88 -3.17 11.43 -8.36
CA ARG A 88 -2.45 10.86 -9.51
C ARG A 88 -3.10 9.56 -9.99
N CYS A 89 -4.32 9.66 -10.51
CA CYS A 89 -5.16 8.51 -10.88
C CYS A 89 -4.49 7.56 -11.88
N LEU A 90 -3.86 8.08 -12.95
CA LEU A 90 -3.18 7.25 -13.95
C LEU A 90 -2.02 6.44 -13.35
N SER A 91 -1.23 7.08 -12.47
CA SER A 91 -0.14 6.40 -11.76
C SER A 91 -0.68 5.36 -10.76
N ALA A 92 -1.82 5.63 -10.12
CA ALA A 92 -2.46 4.68 -9.21
C ALA A 92 -2.99 3.44 -9.95
N ILE A 93 -3.67 3.63 -11.09
CA ILE A 93 -4.18 2.55 -11.94
C ILE A 93 -3.01 1.73 -12.50
N ALA A 94 -1.96 2.39 -12.98
CA ALA A 94 -0.77 1.70 -13.47
C ALA A 94 -0.05 0.90 -12.36
N ALA A 95 -0.09 1.38 -11.11
CA ALA A 95 0.48 0.67 -9.98
C ALA A 95 -0.34 -0.58 -9.60
N GLN A 96 -1.66 -0.44 -9.41
CA GLN A 96 -2.58 -1.55 -9.15
C GLN A 96 -4.04 -1.04 -9.23
N PRO A 97 -4.83 -1.39 -10.26
CA PRO A 97 -6.21 -0.93 -10.41
C PRO A 97 -7.10 -1.29 -9.21
N ALA A 98 -6.93 -2.48 -8.63
CA ALA A 98 -7.64 -2.90 -7.43
C ALA A 98 -7.34 -2.00 -6.22
N GLY A 99 -6.08 -1.58 -6.07
CA GLY A 99 -5.66 -0.68 -5.01
C GLY A 99 -6.19 0.73 -5.19
N PHE A 100 -6.29 1.21 -6.43
CA PHE A 100 -6.92 2.49 -6.75
C PHE A 100 -8.42 2.48 -6.39
N ALA A 101 -9.17 1.47 -6.82
CA ALA A 101 -10.58 1.33 -6.48
C ALA A 101 -10.77 1.24 -4.96
N LEU A 102 -9.94 0.45 -4.27
CA LEU A 102 -9.99 0.34 -2.82
C LEU A 102 -9.73 1.69 -2.15
N ALA A 103 -8.72 2.46 -2.58
CA ALA A 103 -8.44 3.79 -2.03
C ALA A 103 -9.61 4.76 -2.21
N LEU A 104 -10.27 4.76 -3.39
CA LEU A 104 -11.49 5.56 -3.61
C LEU A 104 -12.62 5.13 -2.70
N THR A 105 -12.84 3.82 -2.51
CA THR A 105 -13.87 3.35 -1.57
C THR A 105 -13.55 3.72 -0.13
N THR A 106 -12.27 3.73 0.27
CA THR A 106 -11.83 4.21 1.59
C THR A 106 -12.10 5.71 1.76
N MET A 107 -11.82 6.53 0.73
CA MET A 107 -12.15 7.97 0.75
C MET A 107 -13.66 8.21 0.84
N ALA A 108 -14.45 7.47 0.07
CA ALA A 108 -15.91 7.54 0.13
C ALA A 108 -16.43 7.09 1.50
N ALA A 109 -15.89 6.01 2.06
CA ALA A 109 -16.26 5.53 3.40
C ALA A 109 -15.91 6.54 4.49
N ALA A 110 -14.77 7.20 4.41
CA ALA A 110 -14.39 8.29 5.32
C ALA A 110 -15.39 9.46 5.21
N GLY A 111 -15.68 9.94 3.99
CA GLY A 111 -16.62 11.04 3.77
C GLY A 111 -18.04 10.71 4.21
N LEU A 112 -18.52 9.49 3.93
CA LEU A 112 -19.82 9.02 4.39
C LEU A 112 -19.87 8.93 5.91
N SER A 113 -18.86 8.33 6.55
CA SER A 113 -18.77 8.24 8.01
C SER A 113 -18.78 9.62 8.67
N LEU A 114 -17.99 10.55 8.13
CA LEU A 114 -17.99 11.95 8.58
C LEU A 114 -19.37 12.60 8.44
N SER A 115 -20.05 12.36 7.31
CA SER A 115 -21.40 12.87 7.10
C SER A 115 -22.40 12.35 8.14
N VAL A 116 -22.27 11.09 8.58
CA VAL A 116 -23.10 10.53 9.65
C VAL A 116 -22.80 11.20 10.99
N VAL A 117 -21.51 11.43 11.30
CA VAL A 117 -21.09 12.11 12.54
C VAL A 117 -21.66 13.54 12.60
N VAL A 118 -21.58 14.29 11.51
CA VAL A 118 -22.03 15.69 11.45
C VAL A 118 -23.55 15.81 11.37
N THR A 119 -24.20 15.04 10.50
CA THR A 119 -25.65 15.20 10.22
C THR A 119 -26.55 14.29 11.04
N GLY A 120 -26.01 13.24 11.67
CA GLY A 120 -26.80 12.22 12.35
C GLY A 120 -27.72 11.42 11.42
N ARG A 121 -27.44 11.39 10.10
CA ARG A 121 -28.20 10.62 9.11
C ARG A 121 -27.31 9.53 8.54
N SER A 122 -27.69 8.27 8.66
CA SER A 122 -26.97 7.14 8.06
C SER A 122 -27.60 6.72 6.73
N LEU A 123 -26.76 6.24 5.82
CA LEU A 123 -27.20 5.49 4.66
C LEU A 123 -27.18 4.01 5.02
N ARG A 124 -28.33 3.35 4.87
CA ARG A 124 -28.46 1.90 5.03
C ARG A 124 -28.53 1.27 3.65
N LEU A 125 -27.77 0.19 3.49
CA LEU A 125 -27.73 -0.61 2.27
C LEU A 125 -28.55 -1.88 2.48
N ASN A 126 -29.37 -2.24 1.50
CA ASN A 126 -30.14 -3.46 1.52
C ASN A 126 -29.25 -4.68 1.26
N TRP A 127 -28.60 -5.18 2.31
CA TRP A 127 -27.76 -6.38 2.21
C TRP A 127 -28.53 -7.59 1.69
N TYR A 128 -29.85 -7.67 1.90
CA TYR A 128 -30.68 -8.75 1.40
C TYR A 128 -30.82 -8.78 -0.14
N ARG A 129 -30.68 -7.62 -0.79
CA ARG A 129 -30.68 -7.51 -2.25
C ARG A 129 -29.30 -7.79 -2.86
N ILE A 130 -28.27 -7.71 -2.04
CA ILE A 130 -26.88 -7.87 -2.45
C ILE A 130 -26.46 -9.29 -2.17
N ARG A 131 -26.30 -10.10 -3.22
CA ARG A 131 -25.82 -11.47 -3.08
C ARG A 131 -24.31 -11.45 -2.80
N PRO A 132 -23.82 -11.86 -1.61
CA PRO A 132 -22.42 -11.74 -1.25
C PRO A 132 -21.51 -12.48 -2.21
N VAL A 133 -21.93 -13.64 -2.72
CA VAL A 133 -21.16 -14.45 -3.68
C VAL A 133 -20.79 -13.68 -4.94
N TRP A 134 -21.70 -12.85 -5.47
CA TRP A 134 -21.46 -12.09 -6.69
C TRP A 134 -20.54 -10.90 -6.43
N ILE A 135 -20.65 -10.25 -5.27
CA ILE A 135 -19.70 -9.22 -4.87
C ILE A 135 -18.30 -9.81 -4.69
N THR A 136 -18.18 -10.92 -3.96
CA THR A 136 -16.90 -11.58 -3.73
C THR A 136 -16.28 -12.03 -5.05
N ALA A 137 -17.06 -12.65 -5.93
CA ALA A 137 -16.60 -13.05 -7.27
C ALA A 137 -16.17 -11.85 -8.12
N ALA A 138 -16.93 -10.75 -8.10
CA ALA A 138 -16.58 -9.53 -8.82
C ALA A 138 -15.31 -8.87 -8.27
N LEU A 139 -15.14 -8.79 -6.95
CA LEU A 139 -13.93 -8.26 -6.31
C LEU A 139 -12.70 -9.13 -6.63
N LEU A 140 -12.83 -10.45 -6.52
CA LEU A 140 -11.75 -11.38 -6.85
C LEU A 140 -11.40 -11.28 -8.34
N GLY A 141 -12.40 -11.27 -9.22
CA GLY A 141 -12.22 -11.07 -10.66
C GLY A 141 -11.52 -9.75 -10.96
N PHE A 142 -11.93 -8.64 -10.33
CA PHE A 142 -11.31 -7.34 -10.53
C PHE A 142 -9.85 -7.30 -10.05
N ILE A 143 -9.54 -7.93 -8.91
CA ILE A 143 -8.16 -8.06 -8.42
C ILE A 143 -7.30 -8.87 -9.39
N LEU A 144 -7.80 -10.01 -9.85
CA LEU A 144 -7.07 -10.90 -10.76
C LEU A 144 -6.89 -10.27 -12.15
N LEU A 145 -7.92 -9.61 -12.68
CA LEU A 145 -7.85 -8.89 -13.95
C LEU A 145 -6.89 -7.70 -13.88
N GLY A 146 -6.96 -6.90 -12.81
CA GLY A 146 -6.03 -5.79 -12.59
C GLY A 146 -4.58 -6.25 -12.45
N TRP A 147 -4.37 -7.38 -11.77
CA TRP A 147 -3.06 -8.03 -11.68
C TRP A 147 -2.58 -8.58 -13.02
N ALA A 148 -3.42 -9.29 -13.76
CA ALA A 148 -3.10 -9.81 -15.08
C ALA A 148 -2.69 -8.67 -16.02
N ALA A 149 -3.47 -7.58 -16.07
CA ALA A 149 -3.14 -6.39 -16.84
C ALA A 149 -1.79 -5.79 -16.44
N LYS A 150 -1.49 -5.68 -15.14
CA LYS A 150 -0.20 -5.20 -14.63
C LYS A 150 0.95 -6.10 -15.09
N VAL A 151 0.79 -7.42 -14.98
CA VAL A 151 1.82 -8.38 -15.41
C VAL A 151 2.02 -8.30 -16.92
N SER A 152 0.95 -8.34 -17.71
CA SER A 152 1.02 -8.22 -19.17
C SER A 152 1.73 -6.93 -19.60
N VAL A 153 1.35 -5.79 -19.03
CA VAL A 153 2.01 -4.51 -19.32
C VAL A 153 3.48 -4.51 -18.88
N GLY A 154 3.78 -5.12 -17.73
CA GLY A 154 5.14 -5.22 -17.22
C GLY A 154 6.05 -6.06 -18.12
N MET A 155 5.50 -7.13 -18.70
CA MET A 155 6.18 -7.98 -19.70
C MET A 155 6.39 -7.22 -21.01
N ILE A 156 5.34 -6.56 -21.54
CA ILE A 156 5.42 -5.79 -22.79
C ILE A 156 6.47 -4.67 -22.71
N ARG A 157 6.59 -4.01 -21.55
CA ARG A 157 7.55 -2.93 -21.33
C ARG A 157 8.95 -3.42 -20.93
N GLY A 158 9.19 -4.72 -20.83
CA GLY A 158 10.47 -5.28 -20.38
C GLY A 158 10.84 -4.90 -18.95
N THR A 159 9.86 -4.53 -18.12
CA THR A 159 10.08 -4.14 -16.72
C THR A 159 10.00 -5.33 -15.75
N LEU A 160 9.46 -6.46 -16.22
CA LEU A 160 9.41 -7.73 -15.52
C LEU A 160 10.30 -8.76 -16.24
N PRO A 161 10.97 -9.66 -15.50
CA PRO A 161 11.00 -9.75 -14.03
C PRO A 161 11.75 -8.58 -13.38
N VAL A 162 11.32 -8.17 -12.18
CA VAL A 162 11.99 -7.09 -11.43
C VAL A 162 13.47 -7.46 -11.24
N PRO A 163 14.44 -6.59 -11.50
CA PRO A 163 15.86 -6.91 -11.30
C PRO A 163 16.22 -7.15 -9.82
N ALA A 164 17.21 -8.00 -9.56
CA ALA A 164 17.57 -8.47 -8.21
C ALA A 164 17.93 -7.30 -7.26
N GLU A 165 18.62 -6.29 -7.75
CA GLU A 165 18.97 -5.08 -7.01
C GLU A 165 17.74 -4.32 -6.50
N ARG A 166 16.63 -4.34 -7.26
CA ARG A 166 15.36 -3.73 -6.86
C ARG A 166 14.51 -4.66 -5.99
N ARG A 167 14.63 -5.99 -6.16
CA ARG A 167 13.98 -6.99 -5.29
C ARG A 167 14.39 -6.78 -3.83
N PHE A 168 15.67 -6.51 -3.59
CA PHE A 168 16.27 -6.37 -2.26
C PHE A 168 16.62 -4.92 -1.85
N ALA A 169 16.14 -3.91 -2.60
CA ALA A 169 16.34 -2.52 -2.23
C ALA A 169 15.71 -2.23 -0.85
N GLY A 170 16.55 -1.87 0.13
CA GLY A 170 16.17 -1.64 1.54
C GLY A 170 16.42 -2.81 2.49
N SER A 171 16.86 -3.98 2.00
CA SER A 171 17.16 -5.17 2.84
C SER A 171 18.65 -5.54 2.87
N ARG A 172 19.54 -4.70 2.31
CA ARG A 172 20.98 -4.90 2.49
C ARG A 172 21.34 -4.53 3.93
N PRO A 173 21.91 -5.44 4.75
CA PRO A 173 22.60 -5.01 5.95
C PRO A 173 23.70 -4.03 5.53
N SER A 174 23.87 -2.95 6.27
CA SER A 174 25.05 -2.08 6.18
C SER A 174 26.26 -3.01 6.14
N ARG A 175 27.04 -3.01 5.05
CA ARG A 175 28.33 -3.72 5.08
C ARG A 175 29.06 -3.19 6.32
N PRO A 176 29.53 -4.04 7.25
CA PRO A 176 30.49 -3.56 8.22
C PRO A 176 31.61 -2.91 7.40
N GLY A 177 31.90 -1.64 7.69
CA GLY A 177 33.03 -0.96 7.07
C GLY A 177 34.28 -1.84 7.27
N PRO A 178 35.25 -1.80 6.33
CA PRO A 178 36.49 -2.51 6.56
C PRO A 178 37.00 -2.17 7.97
N PRO A 179 37.43 -3.15 8.78
CA PRO A 179 37.99 -2.85 10.09
C PRO A 179 39.03 -1.75 9.88
N ALA A 180 38.91 -0.66 10.63
CA ALA A 180 39.87 0.43 10.59
C ALA A 180 41.24 -0.23 10.68
N ALA A 181 42.03 -0.12 9.60
CA ALA A 181 43.35 -0.68 9.54
C ALA A 181 44.11 -0.08 10.72
N GLY A 182 44.22 -0.85 11.80
CA GLY A 182 45.06 -0.52 12.93
C GLY A 182 46.42 -0.25 12.34
N ARG A 183 46.96 0.94 12.56
CA ARG A 183 48.34 1.26 12.25
C ARG A 183 49.19 0.23 12.99
N LEU A 184 49.64 -0.78 12.26
CA LEU A 184 50.71 -1.66 12.68
C LEU A 184 51.97 -0.77 12.68
N PRO A 185 52.66 -0.55 13.82
CA PRO A 185 54.00 -0.02 13.77
C PRO A 185 54.91 -1.13 13.20
N LEU A 186 55.25 -1.02 11.92
CA LEU A 186 56.24 -1.85 11.25
C LEU A 186 57.65 -1.23 11.41
N GLY A 187 58.62 -2.08 11.76
CA GLY A 187 60.09 -1.88 11.60
C GLY A 187 60.74 -1.02 12.69
N ILE A 188 61.54 -1.50 13.65
CA ILE A 188 62.70 -2.43 13.63
C ILE A 188 63.89 -1.89 12.81
N GLY A 189 65.00 -1.58 13.49
CA GLY A 189 66.33 -2.02 13.04
C GLY A 189 67.48 -0.99 12.95
N GLY A 190 68.50 -1.19 13.82
CA GLY A 190 69.93 -0.94 13.55
C GLY A 190 70.45 0.49 13.77
N THR A 191 71.66 0.75 14.29
CA THR A 191 72.87 -0.07 14.48
C THR A 191 73.78 0.51 15.57
N ASP A 192 74.54 -0.40 16.17
CA ASP A 192 75.76 -0.28 16.99
C ASP A 192 76.83 0.67 16.39
N GLU A 193 77.57 1.42 17.23
CA GLU A 193 79.04 1.64 17.12
C GLU A 193 79.63 2.54 18.25
N ARG A 194 80.27 1.89 19.23
CA ARG A 194 81.68 2.01 19.70
C ARG A 194 82.42 3.36 19.97
N HIS A 195 83.19 3.30 21.09
CA HIS A 195 84.41 4.07 21.51
C HIS A 195 84.18 5.48 22.11
N GLY A 196 84.84 5.93 23.18
CA GLY A 196 85.95 5.43 24.00
C GLY A 196 86.29 6.43 25.14
N SER A 197 87.07 5.94 26.11
CA SER A 197 87.90 6.57 27.15
C SER A 197 87.79 8.08 27.47
N ALA A 198 87.56 8.39 28.75
CA ALA A 198 88.45 9.18 29.62
C ALA A 198 87.99 9.07 31.09
#